data_AF-A0A0F2JG68-F1
#
_entry.id   AF-A0A0F2JG68-F1
#
_cell.length_a   1.000
_cell.length_b   1.000
_cell.length_c   1.000
_cell.angle_alpha   90.00
_cell.angle_beta   90.00
_cell.angle_gamma   90.00
#
_symmetry.space_group_name_H-M   'P 1'
#
loop_
_entity.id
_entity.type
_entity.pdbx_description
1 polymer ?
#
loop_
_entity_poly.entity_id
_entity_poly.type
_entity_poly.pdbx_seq_one_letter_code
_entity_poly.pdbx_strand_id
1 'polypeptide(L)' 'MYIAFPADEKTKAQLDAVCESLNISLQDWFETALIESEHDILTKLLRSNSEDQSEWKWDENLCRFVRTIDAE' A
#
# COMPACT_ATOMS: atom_id res chain seq x y z
N MET A 1 -13.53 -7.78 1.09
CA MET A 1 -12.93 -7.38 -0.20
C MET A 1 -12.89 -8.61 -1.11
N TYR A 2 -13.37 -8.54 -2.36
CA TYR A 2 -13.25 -9.66 -3.30
C TYR A 2 -12.01 -9.45 -4.18
N ILE A 3 -10.95 -10.21 -3.90
CA ILE A 3 -9.74 -10.20 -4.72
C ILE A 3 -9.95 -11.23 -5.83
N ALA A 4 -10.29 -10.75 -7.03
CA ALA A 4 -10.29 -11.59 -8.22
C ALA A 4 -8.87 -11.61 -8.78
N PHE A 5 -8.14 -12.71 -8.57
CA PHE A 5 -6.84 -12.90 -9.23
C PHE A 5 -7.07 -13.03 -10.74
N PRO A 6 -6.51 -12.14 -11.58
CA PRO A 6 -6.78 -12.19 -13.01
C PRO A 6 -6.04 -13.32 -13.74
N ALA A 7 -5.10 -14.03 -13.10
CA ALA A 7 -4.19 -14.89 -13.84
C ALA A 7 -3.60 -16.04 -13.00
N ASP A 8 -3.81 -17.26 -13.52
CA ASP A 8 -3.07 -18.50 -13.26
C ASP A 8 -3.12 -19.04 -11.81
N GLU A 9 -3.73 -20.22 -11.63
CA GLU A 9 -3.77 -20.95 -10.34
C GLU A 9 -2.38 -21.13 -9.72
N LYS A 10 -1.34 -21.21 -10.56
CA LYS A 10 0.04 -21.31 -10.13
C LYS A 10 0.52 -20.07 -9.36
N THR A 11 0.13 -18.88 -9.81
CA THR A 11 0.50 -17.61 -9.16
C THR A 11 -0.17 -17.50 -7.79
N LYS A 12 -1.44 -17.92 -7.70
CA LYS A 12 -2.16 -17.99 -6.42
C LYS A 12 -1.47 -18.94 -5.44
N ALA A 13 -1.12 -20.15 -5.87
CA ALA A 13 -0.44 -21.12 -5.00
C ALA A 13 0.93 -20.63 -4.50
N GLN A 14 1.66 -19.89 -5.33
CA GLN A 14 2.92 -19.26 -4.91
C GLN A 14 2.68 -18.16 -3.87
N LEU A 15 1.65 -17.34 -4.07
CA LEU A 15 1.31 -16.30 -3.10
C LEU A 15 0.80 -16.87 -1.78
N ASP A 16 -0.02 -17.91 -1.83
CA ASP A 16 -0.50 -18.64 -0.64
C ASP A 16 0.70 -19.18 0.17
N ALA A 17 1.68 -19.81 -0.50
CA ALA A 17 2.89 -20.30 0.15
C ALA A 17 3.74 -19.18 0.78
N VAL A 18 3.82 -18.02 0.13
CA VAL A 18 4.51 -16.84 0.69
C VAL A 18 3.77 -16.33 1.92
N CYS A 19 2.44 -16.19 1.86
CA CYS A 19 1.63 -15.76 3.00
C CYS A 19 1.77 -16.72 4.19
N GLU A 20 1.73 -18.03 3.94
CA GLU A 20 1.98 -19.06 4.97
C GLU A 20 3.38 -18.93 5.58
N SER A 21 4.42 -18.70 4.76
CA SER A 21 5.81 -18.55 5.25
C SER A 21 6.00 -17.32 6.14
N LEU A 22 5.22 -16.27 5.91
CA LEU A 22 5.23 -15.03 6.66
C LEU A 22 4.22 -15.03 7.81
N ASN A 23 3.42 -16.09 7.95
CA ASN A 23 2.33 -16.21 8.92
C ASN A 23 1.35 -15.02 8.86
N ILE A 24 1.01 -14.59 7.66
CA ILE A 24 0.03 -13.53 7.38
C ILE A 24 -1.10 -14.09 6.53
N SER A 25 -2.28 -13.48 6.62
CA SER A 25 -3.36 -13.84 5.69
C SER A 25 -3.14 -13.18 4.33
N LEU A 26 -3.75 -13.78 3.29
CA LEU A 26 -3.73 -13.20 1.95
C LEU A 26 -4.42 -11.83 1.90
N GLN A 27 -5.37 -11.59 2.81
CA GLN A 27 -5.98 -10.27 3.00
C GLN A 27 -4.95 -9.28 3.55
N ASP A 28 -4.21 -9.63 4.60
CA ASP A 28 -3.19 -8.75 5.20
C ASP A 28 -2.09 -8.41 4.19
N TRP A 29 -1.67 -9.39 3.39
CA TRP A 29 -0.73 -9.17 2.29
C TRP A 29 -1.28 -8.16 1.28
N PHE A 30 -2.54 -8.29 0.89
CA PHE A 30 -3.17 -7.39 -0.08
C PHE A 30 -3.32 -5.98 0.49
N GLU A 31 -3.76 -5.85 1.74
CA GLU A 31 -3.88 -4.55 2.42
C GLU A 31 -2.52 -3.86 2.52
N THR A 32 -1.48 -4.60 2.88
CA THR A 32 -0.10 -4.09 2.92
C THR A 32 0.37 -3.65 1.53
N ALA A 33 0.18 -4.49 0.51
CA ALA A 33 0.57 -4.17 -0.87
C ALA A 33 -0.19 -2.95 -1.43
N LEU A 34 -1.46 -2.77 -1.05
CA LEU A 34 -2.27 -1.61 -1.42
C LEU A 34 -1.72 -0.34 -0.78
N ILE A 35 -1.42 -0.39 0.52
CA ILE A 35 -0.82 0.72 1.28
C ILE A 35 0.54 1.11 0.68
N GLU A 36 1.41 0.13 0.42
CA GLU A 36 2.72 0.38 -0.19
C GLU A 36 2.60 0.96 -1.61
N SER A 37 1.67 0.45 -2.42
CA SER A 37 1.41 0.98 -3.75
C SER A 37 0.88 2.42 -3.72
N GLU A 38 -0.01 2.73 -2.78
CA GLU A 38 -0.51 4.10 -2.58
C GLU A 38 0.64 5.01 -2.13
N HIS A 39 1.47 4.55 -1.20
CA HIS A 39 2.64 5.26 -0.72
C HIS A 39 3.60 5.59 -1.88
N ASP A 40 3.93 4.61 -2.72
CA ASP A 40 4.86 4.78 -3.85
C ASP A 40 4.32 5.75 -4.91
N ILE A 41 3.04 5.63 -5.27
CA ILE A 41 2.41 6.50 -6.27
C ILE A 41 2.38 7.95 -5.77
N LEU A 42 1.93 8.17 -4.55
CA LEU A 42 1.83 9.51 -3.97
C LEU A 42 3.21 10.11 -3.69
N THR A 43 4.19 9.32 -3.25
CA THR A 43 5.58 9.76 -3.12
C THR A 43 6.14 10.22 -4.46
N LYS A 44 5.88 9.47 -5.54
CA LYS A 44 6.32 9.86 -6.89
C LYS A 44 5.64 11.14 -7.36
N LEU A 45 4.37 11.31 -7.07
CA LEU A 45 3.60 12.49 -7.43
C LEU A 45 4.09 13.74 -6.67
N LEU A 46 4.25 13.65 -5.36
CA LEU A 46 4.81 14.72 -4.52
C LEU A 46 6.26 15.05 -4.87
N ARG A 47 7.08 14.06 -5.26
CA ARG A 47 8.43 14.32 -5.78
C ARG A 47 8.44 15.10 -7.09
N SER A 48 7.40 14.95 -7.90
CA SER A 48 7.27 15.62 -9.19
C SER A 48 6.74 17.06 -9.04
N ASN A 49 6.07 17.38 -7.92
CA ASN A 49 5.52 18.69 -7.60
C ASN A 49 6.19 19.27 -6.34
N SER A 50 7.20 20.14 -6.52
CA SER A 50 8.01 20.65 -5.41
C SER A 50 7.24 21.54 -4.40
N GLU A 51 6.10 22.12 -4.79
CA GLU A 51 5.26 22.94 -3.89
C GLU A 51 4.44 22.07 -2.92
N ASP A 52 4.07 20.84 -3.31
CA ASP A 52 3.21 19.95 -2.52
C ASP A 52 3.99 19.14 -1.46
N GLN A 53 5.32 19.07 -1.54
CA GLN A 53 6.15 18.27 -0.61
C GLN A 53 6.04 18.72 0.85
N SER A 54 5.84 20.02 1.10
CA SER A 54 5.72 20.58 2.44
C SER A 54 4.34 20.36 3.08
N GLU A 55 3.32 20.09 2.26
CA GLU A 55 1.94 20.02 2.72
C GLU A 55 1.46 18.61 3.05
N TRP A 56 2.12 17.56 2.56
CA TRP A 56 1.68 16.18 2.74
C TRP A 56 2.71 15.36 3.49
N LYS A 57 2.28 14.66 4.55
CA LYS A 57 3.10 13.71 5.32
C LYS A 57 2.46 12.33 5.30
N TRP A 58 3.29 11.30 5.33
CA TRP A 58 2.82 9.94 5.57
C TRP A 58 2.46 9.77 7.05
N ASP A 59 1.26 9.30 7.34
CA ASP A 59 0.86 8.90 8.69
C ASP A 59 0.93 7.38 8.80
N GLU A 60 1.90 6.87 9.56
CA GLU A 60 2.12 5.43 9.76
C GLU A 60 0.99 4.75 10.54
N ASN A 61 0.24 5.48 11.37
CA ASN A 61 -0.86 4.91 12.14
C ASN A 61 -2.12 4.78 11.29
N LEU A 62 -2.31 5.70 10.34
CA LEU A 62 -3.46 5.71 9.43
C LEU A 62 -3.16 5.07 8.07
N CYS A 63 -1.90 4.69 7.82
CA CYS A 63 -1.40 4.12 6.58
C CYS A 63 -1.81 4.93 5.34
N ARG A 64 -1.74 6.26 5.42
CA ARG A 64 -2.14 7.18 4.34
C ARG A 64 -1.41 8.50 4.40
N PHE A 65 -1.37 9.22 3.29
CA PHE A 65 -0.93 10.61 3.29
C PHE A 65 -2.00 11.52 3.91
N VAL A 66 -1.57 12.40 4.81
CA VAL A 66 -2.39 13.43 5.44
C VAL A 66 -1.77 14.79 5.21
N ARG A 67 -2.60 15.83 5.09
CA ARG A 67 -2.08 17.18 5.03
C ARG A 67 -1.52 17.60 6.39
N THR A 68 -0.39 18.28 6.38
CA THR A 68 0.28 18.80 7.59
C THR A 68 -0.66 19.72 8.39
N ILE A 69 -1.57 20.43 7.71
CA ILE A 69 -2.56 21.34 8.30
C ILE A 69 -3.72 20.59 8.97
N ASP A 70 -4.03 19.36 8.52
CA ASP A 70 -5.11 18.53 9.09
C ASP A 70 -4.62 17.65 10.26
N ALA A 71 -3.33 17.73 10.59
CA ALA A 71 -2.70 16.93 11.64
C ALA A 71 -2.39 17.71 12.93
N GLU A 72 -2.96 18.92 13.05
CA GLU A 72 -2.95 19.78 14.25
C GLU A 72 -4.21 19.59 15.11
#